data_AF-A0A564Y7U9-F1
#
_entry.id   AF-A0A564Y7U9-F1
#
_cell.length_a   1.000
_cell.length_b   1.000
_cell.length_c   1.000
_cell.angle_alpha   90.00
_cell.angle_beta   90.00
_cell.angle_gamma   90.00
#
_symmetry.space_group_name_H-M   'P 1'
#
loop_
_entity.id
_entity.type
_entity.pdbx_description
1 polymer ?
#
loop_
_entity_poly.entity_id
_entity_poly.type
_entity_poly.pdbx_seq_one_letter_code
_entity_poly.pdbx_strand_id
1 'polypeptide(L)'
;MCMLTRRKQKIYRAEWTSLLKVKKLLKRILGNFESEKYDGITSANKKTMFSQPMQELFLWAILNNRHEMALIFWRNSSESLPLSIIACNIYQRLIDTLPAYDTEGRQTLADQKDYFERSAKTIIELCYEKSQWKSLYLLVRP
;
A
#
# COMPACT_ATOMS: atom_id res chain seq x y z
N MET A 1 30.03 -11.22 -26.35
CA MET A 1 28.58 -11.07 -26.60
C MET A 1 27.71 -11.02 -25.33
N CYS A 2 28.25 -10.69 -24.13
CA CYS A 2 27.49 -10.72 -22.85
C CYS A 2 27.21 -9.34 -22.19
N MET A 3 27.72 -8.23 -22.74
CA MET A 3 27.54 -6.91 -22.10
C MET A 3 26.23 -6.21 -22.47
N LEU A 4 25.70 -6.46 -23.67
CA LEU A 4 24.46 -5.85 -24.16
C LEU A 4 23.22 -6.42 -23.46
N THR A 5 23.22 -7.73 -23.16
CA THR A 5 22.17 -8.40 -22.38
C THR A 5 22.16 -7.94 -20.92
N ARG A 6 23.32 -7.79 -20.28
CA ARG A 6 23.42 -7.22 -18.91
C ARG A 6 22.95 -5.76 -18.84
N ARG A 7 23.30 -4.92 -19.82
CA ARG A 7 22.82 -3.52 -19.88
C ARG A 7 21.32 -3.45 -20.12
N LYS A 8 20.78 -4.22 -21.06
CA LYS A 8 19.32 -4.29 -21.30
C LYS A 8 18.58 -4.78 -20.05
N GLN A 9 19.02 -5.84 -19.37
CA GLN A 9 18.41 -6.29 -18.11
C GLN A 9 18.46 -5.24 -16.98
N LYS A 10 19.54 -4.46 -16.90
CA LYS A 10 19.64 -3.33 -15.94
C LYS A 10 18.70 -2.18 -16.29
N ILE A 11 18.58 -1.84 -17.58
CA ILE A 11 17.69 -0.78 -18.09
C ILE A 11 16.23 -1.17 -17.92
N TYR A 12 15.86 -2.40 -18.31
CA TYR A 12 14.53 -2.94 -18.04
C TYR A 12 14.24 -2.84 -16.54
N ARG A 13 15.06 -3.41 -15.63
CA ARG A 13 14.84 -3.29 -14.16
C ARG A 13 14.77 -1.86 -13.62
N ALA A 14 15.48 -0.89 -14.20
CA ALA A 14 15.45 0.51 -13.77
C ALA A 14 14.15 1.24 -14.17
N GLU A 15 13.46 0.78 -15.22
CA GLU A 15 12.24 1.41 -15.73
C GLU A 15 10.95 0.93 -15.06
N TRP A 16 10.93 -0.25 -14.40
CA TRP A 16 9.71 -0.85 -13.85
C TRP A 16 9.17 -0.18 -12.57
N THR A 17 9.95 0.61 -11.82
CA THR A 17 9.44 1.22 -10.57
C THR A 17 10.12 2.55 -10.20
N SER A 18 10.01 3.56 -11.06
CA SER A 18 10.30 4.93 -10.60
C SER A 18 9.30 5.32 -9.51
N LEU A 19 9.78 5.81 -8.36
CA LEU A 19 8.95 6.32 -7.26
C LEU A 19 7.91 7.33 -7.76
N LEU A 20 8.25 8.10 -8.78
CA LEU A 20 7.33 9.06 -9.40
C LEU A 20 6.13 8.37 -10.06
N LYS A 21 6.31 7.20 -10.68
CA LYS A 21 5.21 6.39 -11.24
C LYS A 21 4.32 5.85 -10.12
N VAL A 22 4.93 5.39 -9.03
CA VAL A 22 4.20 4.94 -7.84
C VAL A 22 3.43 6.11 -7.21
N LYS A 23 4.02 7.30 -7.12
CA LYS A 23 3.35 8.54 -6.67
C LYS A 23 2.09 8.81 -7.48
N LYS A 24 2.21 8.80 -8.81
CA LYS A 24 1.09 9.04 -9.73
C LYS A 24 0.01 7.97 -9.58
N LEU A 25 0.40 6.71 -9.41
CA LEU A 25 -0.54 5.61 -9.20
C LEU A 25 -1.28 5.77 -7.86
N LEU A 26 -0.57 6.01 -6.77
CA LEU A 26 -1.15 6.22 -5.44
C LEU A 26 -2.05 7.45 -5.42
N LYS A 27 -1.65 8.55 -6.07
CA LYS A 27 -2.50 9.73 -6.25
C LYS A 27 -3.78 9.43 -7.02
N ARG A 28 -3.71 8.58 -8.06
CA ARG A 28 -4.89 8.14 -8.82
C ARG A 28 -5.83 7.24 -7.99
N ILE A 29 -5.28 6.36 -7.16
CA ILE A 29 -6.08 5.41 -6.36
C ILE A 29 -6.67 6.09 -5.12
N LEU A 30 -5.86 6.87 -4.41
CA LEU A 30 -6.19 7.47 -3.11
C LEU A 30 -6.68 8.93 -3.22
N GLY A 31 -6.59 9.54 -4.40
CA GLY A 31 -7.02 10.92 -4.66
C GLY A 31 -6.04 11.97 -4.14
N ASN A 32 -5.89 12.06 -2.81
CA ASN A 32 -5.13 13.13 -2.14
C ASN A 32 -3.77 12.68 -1.59
N PHE A 33 -3.11 11.71 -2.23
CA PHE A 33 -1.78 11.27 -1.79
C PHE A 33 -0.72 12.31 -2.19
N GLU A 34 -0.23 13.08 -1.22
CA GLU A 34 0.89 13.99 -1.36
C GLU A 34 2.06 13.54 -0.48
N SER A 35 3.22 13.32 -1.12
CA SER A 35 4.44 12.91 -0.41
C SER A 35 5.66 13.33 -1.20
N GLU A 36 6.47 14.19 -0.60
CA GLU A 36 7.72 14.70 -1.16
C GLU A 36 8.76 13.59 -1.37
N LYS A 37 8.69 12.52 -0.56
CA LYS A 37 9.61 11.38 -0.62
C LYS A 37 9.46 10.56 -1.91
N TYR A 38 8.36 10.76 -2.62
CA TYR A 38 8.04 10.06 -3.86
C TYR A 38 8.41 10.86 -5.13
N ASP A 39 8.86 12.12 -5.01
CA ASP A 39 9.20 12.97 -6.16
C ASP A 39 10.50 12.59 -6.87
N GLY A 40 11.31 11.72 -6.26
CA GLY A 40 12.49 11.13 -6.88
C GLY A 40 13.67 11.01 -5.93
N ILE A 41 14.63 10.16 -6.32
CA ILE A 41 15.88 9.99 -5.57
C ILE A 41 16.86 11.09 -6.01
N THR A 42 16.86 12.21 -5.28
CA THR A 42 17.89 13.26 -5.44
C THR A 42 19.14 12.89 -4.65
N SER A 43 20.33 13.38 -5.06
CA SER A 43 21.60 13.14 -4.33
C SER A 43 21.51 13.54 -2.84
N ALA A 44 20.68 14.52 -2.51
CA ALA A 44 20.37 14.95 -1.14
C ALA A 44 19.51 13.94 -0.34
N ASN A 45 18.59 13.22 -0.99
CA ASN A 45 17.65 12.29 -0.35
C ASN A 45 18.12 10.82 -0.39
N LYS A 46 19.33 10.56 -0.93
CA LYS A 46 19.87 9.20 -1.08
C LYS A 46 20.07 8.46 0.26
N LYS A 47 20.15 9.19 1.38
CA LYS A 47 20.26 8.64 2.74
C LYS A 47 19.03 8.86 3.61
N THR A 48 17.99 9.52 3.10
CA THR A 48 16.79 9.83 3.90
C THR A 48 15.87 8.63 3.94
N MET A 49 15.61 8.10 5.13
CA MET A 49 14.63 7.03 5.34
C MET A 49 13.20 7.58 5.29
N PHE A 50 12.24 6.73 4.94
CA PHE A 50 10.83 7.03 5.11
C PHE A 50 10.51 7.20 6.59
N SER A 51 9.57 8.10 6.92
CA SER A 51 9.20 8.36 8.31
C SER A 51 8.47 7.17 8.92
N GLN A 52 7.74 6.43 8.07
CA GLN A 52 6.97 5.24 8.43
C GLN A 52 7.37 4.09 7.50
N PRO A 53 8.53 3.44 7.72
CA PRO A 53 9.06 2.42 6.81
C PRO A 53 8.12 1.22 6.65
N MET A 54 7.40 0.83 7.71
CA MET A 54 6.45 -0.29 7.66
C MET A 54 5.26 0.00 6.75
N GLN A 55 4.76 1.24 6.74
CA GLN A 55 3.67 1.65 5.85
C GLN A 55 4.09 1.56 4.37
N GLU A 56 5.31 1.98 4.06
CA GLU A 56 5.81 1.92 2.68
C GLU A 56 6.03 0.47 2.22
N LEU A 57 6.56 -0.37 3.10
CA LEU A 57 6.71 -1.81 2.85
C LEU A 57 5.36 -2.51 2.71
N PHE A 58 4.35 -2.09 3.49
CA PHE A 58 2.99 -2.56 3.39
C PHE A 58 2.35 -2.21 2.03
N LEU A 59 2.45 -0.94 1.60
CA LEU A 59 1.97 -0.50 0.29
C LEU A 59 2.63 -1.28 -0.84
N TRP A 60 3.96 -1.46 -0.74
CA TRP A 60 4.70 -2.28 -1.69
C TRP A 60 4.21 -3.73 -1.72
N ALA A 61 3.94 -4.35 -0.56
CA ALA A 61 3.48 -5.73 -0.48
C ALA A 61 2.09 -5.90 -1.13
N ILE A 62 1.15 -4.98 -0.90
CA ILE A 62 -0.19 -5.02 -1.50
C ILE A 62 -0.11 -4.86 -3.02
N LEU A 63 0.63 -3.87 -3.50
CA LEU A 63 0.78 -3.63 -4.94
C LEU A 63 1.43 -4.81 -5.69
N ASN A 64 2.18 -5.66 -4.98
CA ASN A 64 2.80 -6.87 -5.53
C ASN A 64 2.01 -8.15 -5.22
N ASN A 65 0.77 -8.05 -4.74
CA ASN A 65 -0.09 -9.18 -4.34
C ASN A 65 0.61 -10.16 -3.38
N ARG A 66 1.37 -9.64 -2.40
CA ARG A 66 2.05 -10.46 -1.38
C ARG A 66 1.41 -10.29 -0.02
N HIS A 67 0.26 -10.95 0.14
CA HIS A 67 -0.62 -10.77 1.29
C HIS A 67 0.03 -11.10 2.63
N GLU A 68 0.76 -12.22 2.75
CA GLU A 68 1.39 -12.60 4.01
C GLU A 68 2.39 -11.55 4.52
N MET A 69 3.18 -10.96 3.61
CA MET A 69 4.08 -9.86 3.98
C MET A 69 3.31 -8.60 4.34
N ALA A 70 2.21 -8.30 3.64
CA ALA A 70 1.34 -7.18 3.98
C ALA A 70 0.79 -7.34 5.42
N LEU A 71 0.39 -8.55 5.81
CA LEU A 71 -0.07 -8.82 7.18
C LEU A 71 1.02 -8.55 8.22
N ILE A 72 2.27 -8.94 7.96
CA ILE A 72 3.39 -8.68 8.87
C ILE A 72 3.60 -7.17 9.01
N PHE A 73 3.74 -6.45 7.90
CA PHE A 73 3.99 -5.01 7.95
C PHE A 73 2.83 -4.23 8.56
N TRP A 74 1.59 -4.67 8.34
CA TRP A 74 0.41 -4.07 8.95
C TRP A 74 0.39 -4.22 10.47
N ARG A 75 0.70 -5.42 11.00
CA ARG A 75 0.79 -5.68 12.44
C ARG A 75 1.90 -4.89 13.12
N ASN A 76 2.99 -4.65 12.40
CA ASN A 76 4.15 -3.90 12.89
C ASN A 76 4.05 -2.38 12.64
N SER A 77 2.98 -1.92 11.98
CA SER A 77 2.76 -0.50 11.73
C SER A 77 2.16 0.21 12.94
N SER A 78 2.48 1.49 13.10
CA SER A 78 1.91 2.33 14.16
C SER A 78 0.46 2.74 13.90
N GLU A 79 0.03 2.71 12.63
CA GLU A 79 -1.24 3.26 12.15
C GLU A 79 -2.02 2.17 11.39
N SER A 80 -2.37 1.07 12.06
CA SER A 80 -3.02 -0.09 11.42
C SER A 80 -4.41 0.22 10.87
N LEU A 81 -5.18 1.10 11.50
CA LEU A 81 -6.54 1.45 11.08
C LEU A 81 -6.61 2.12 9.69
N PRO A 82 -5.93 3.26 9.45
CA PRO A 82 -5.96 3.89 8.12
C PRO A 82 -5.33 3.00 7.06
N LEU A 83 -4.32 2.19 7.41
CA LEU A 83 -3.71 1.24 6.48
C LEU A 83 -4.68 0.14 6.02
N SER A 84 -5.55 -0.34 6.91
CA SER A 84 -6.60 -1.30 6.51
C SER A 84 -7.56 -0.69 5.48
N ILE A 85 -7.96 0.58 5.66
CA ILE A 85 -8.85 1.28 4.72
C ILE A 85 -8.15 1.51 3.38
N ILE A 86 -6.88 1.95 3.41
CA ILE A 86 -6.05 2.11 2.21
C ILE A 86 -5.92 0.78 1.46
N ALA A 87 -5.70 -0.33 2.17
CA ALA A 87 -5.66 -1.65 1.58
C ALA A 87 -6.97 -2.00 0.88
N CYS A 88 -8.12 -1.76 1.54
CA CYS A 88 -9.43 -2.01 0.95
C CYS A 88 -9.61 -1.26 -0.37
N ASN A 89 -9.24 0.02 -0.41
CA ASN A 89 -9.30 0.84 -1.62
C ASN A 89 -8.40 0.30 -2.74
N ILE A 90 -7.17 -0.09 -2.42
CA ILE A 90 -6.23 -0.64 -3.41
C ILE A 90 -6.74 -1.99 -3.93
N TYR A 91 -7.17 -2.89 -3.06
CA TYR A 91 -7.69 -4.20 -3.46
C TYR A 91 -8.93 -4.08 -4.34
N GLN A 92 -9.86 -3.18 -4.01
CA GLN A 92 -11.02 -2.92 -4.85
C GLN A 92 -10.60 -2.49 -6.26
N ARG A 93 -9.63 -1.57 -6.38
CA ARG A 93 -9.10 -1.16 -7.69
C ARG A 93 -8.38 -2.28 -8.42
N LEU A 94 -7.66 -3.15 -7.71
CA LEU A 94 -7.00 -4.31 -8.33
C LEU A 94 -8.02 -5.30 -8.88
N ILE A 95 -9.09 -5.60 -8.14
CA ILE A 95 -10.19 -6.45 -8.60
C ILE A 95 -10.85 -5.86 -9.86
N ASP A 96 -11.09 -4.55 -9.88
CA ASP A 96 -11.69 -3.86 -11.03
C ASP A 96 -10.80 -3.93 -12.28
N THR A 97 -9.47 -3.99 -12.11
CA THR A 97 -8.53 -4.12 -13.22
C THR A 97 -8.38 -5.54 -13.75
N LEU A 98 -8.81 -6.56 -13.01
CA LEU A 98 -8.70 -7.94 -13.45
C LEU A 98 -9.77 -8.28 -14.52
N PRO A 99 -9.42 -9.09 -15.54
CA PRO A 99 -10.38 -9.57 -16.51
C PRO A 99 -11.54 -10.33 -15.86
N ALA A 100 -12.73 -10.28 -16.47
CA ALA A 100 -13.93 -10.92 -15.93
C ALA A 100 -13.83 -12.45 -15.83
N TYR A 101 -12.96 -13.09 -16.64
CA TYR A 101 -12.75 -14.53 -16.62
C TYR A 101 -11.81 -15.00 -15.49
N ASP A 102 -11.07 -14.10 -14.85
CA ASP A 102 -10.17 -14.43 -13.75
C ASP A 102 -10.92 -14.47 -12.42
N THR A 103 -11.78 -15.47 -12.27
CA THR A 103 -12.64 -15.62 -11.09
C THR A 103 -11.83 -15.93 -9.83
N GLU A 104 -10.79 -16.75 -9.95
CA GLU A 104 -9.95 -17.16 -8.82
C GLU A 104 -9.11 -15.99 -8.28
N GLY A 105 -8.48 -15.21 -9.17
CA GLY A 105 -7.73 -14.02 -8.77
C GLY A 105 -8.64 -12.97 -8.12
N ARG A 106 -9.83 -12.74 -8.69
CA ARG A 106 -10.82 -11.80 -8.13
C ARG A 106 -11.32 -12.25 -6.77
N GLN A 107 -11.60 -13.54 -6.58
CA GLN A 107 -12.03 -14.08 -5.30
C GLN A 107 -10.93 -13.96 -4.25
N THR A 108 -9.69 -14.31 -4.60
CA THR A 108 -8.53 -14.19 -3.70
C THR A 108 -8.33 -12.76 -3.22
N LEU A 109 -8.39 -11.78 -4.12
CA LEU A 109 -8.26 -10.37 -3.74
C LEU A 109 -9.47 -9.87 -2.93
N ALA A 110 -10.67 -10.38 -3.20
CA ALA A 110 -11.86 -10.07 -2.42
C ALA A 110 -11.73 -10.59 -0.97
N ASP A 111 -11.24 -11.82 -0.79
CA ASP A 111 -11.01 -12.40 0.55
C ASP A 111 -9.96 -11.59 1.32
N GLN A 112 -8.89 -11.14 0.65
CA GLN A 112 -7.88 -10.26 1.25
C GLN A 112 -8.47 -8.90 1.63
N LYS A 113 -9.33 -8.32 0.79
CA LYS A 113 -10.03 -7.07 1.08
C LYS A 113 -10.92 -7.20 2.31
N ASP A 114 -11.73 -8.26 2.35
CA ASP A 114 -12.65 -8.55 3.45
C ASP A 114 -11.91 -8.74 4.78
N TYR A 115 -10.71 -9.34 4.75
CA TYR A 115 -9.86 -9.45 5.94
C TYR A 115 -9.48 -8.09 6.53
N PHE A 116 -9.03 -7.15 5.69
CA PHE A 116 -8.66 -5.81 6.14
C PHE A 116 -9.88 -5.00 6.59
N GLU A 117 -11.02 -5.16 5.92
CA GLU A 117 -12.28 -4.49 6.30
C GLU A 117 -12.76 -4.96 7.68
N ARG A 118 -12.79 -6.27 7.92
CA ARG A 118 -13.13 -6.83 9.24
C ARG A 118 -12.14 -6.36 10.31
N SER A 119 -10.85 -6.36 9.99
CA SER A 119 -9.81 -5.88 10.90
C SER A 119 -10.00 -4.41 11.27
N ALA A 120 -10.32 -3.54 10.31
CA ALA A 120 -10.61 -2.13 10.56
C ALA A 120 -11.83 -1.96 11.47
N LYS A 121 -12.92 -2.70 11.19
CA LYS A 121 -14.12 -2.71 12.03
C LYS A 121 -13.81 -3.09 13.47
N THR A 122 -13.10 -4.21 13.67
CA THR A 122 -12.70 -4.67 15.01
C THR A 122 -11.84 -3.65 15.74
N ILE A 123 -10.90 -2.98 15.06
CA ILE A 123 -10.08 -1.92 15.69
C ILE A 123 -10.95 -0.76 16.17
N ILE A 124 -11.92 -0.32 15.35
CA ILE A 124 -12.83 0.78 15.71
C ILE A 124 -13.72 0.37 16.89
N GLU A 125 -14.28 -0.83 16.87
CA GLU A 125 -15.13 -1.37 17.95
C GLU A 125 -14.35 -1.41 19.27
N LEU A 126 -13.15 -1.99 19.28
CA LEU A 126 -12.28 -2.05 20.47
C LEU A 126 -11.89 -0.65 20.98
N CYS A 127 -11.68 0.31 20.07
CA CYS A 127 -11.38 1.69 20.46
C CYS A 127 -12.61 2.38 21.08
N TYR A 128 -13.78 2.12 20.50
CA TYR A 128 -15.06 2.66 20.96
C TYR A 128 -15.41 2.15 22.35
N GLU A 129 -15.27 0.84 22.59
CA GLU A 129 -15.47 0.21 23.90
C GLU A 129 -14.56 0.82 24.98
N LYS A 130 -13.30 1.10 24.65
CA LYS A 130 -12.35 1.70 25.60
C LYS A 130 -12.62 3.17 25.86
N SER A 131 -12.90 3.95 24.82
CA SER A 131 -13.08 5.40 24.91
C SER A 131 -13.74 5.94 23.64
N GLN A 132 -15.06 6.12 23.69
CA GLN A 132 -15.86 6.67 22.60
C GLN A 132 -15.26 7.96 22.00
N TRP A 133 -14.82 8.90 22.84
CA TRP A 133 -14.27 10.18 22.37
C TRP A 133 -12.95 10.01 21.61
N LYS A 134 -12.07 9.09 22.04
CA LYS A 134 -10.79 8.82 21.37
C LYS A 134 -11.01 8.15 20.02
N SER A 135 -11.99 7.24 19.95
CA SER A 135 -12.39 6.59 18.70
C SER A 135 -12.88 7.62 17.67
N LEU A 136 -13.76 8.54 18.08
CA LEU A 136 -14.21 9.65 17.24
C LEU A 136 -13.04 10.54 16.78
N TYR A 137 -12.11 10.85 17.68
CA TYR A 137 -10.92 11.64 17.33
C TYR A 137 -10.03 10.95 16.28
N LEU A 138 -9.85 9.62 16.37
CA LEU A 138 -9.06 8.86 15.39
C LEU A 138 -9.68 8.91 13.98
N LEU A 139 -11.00 8.98 13.88
CA LEU A 139 -11.71 9.02 12.59
C LEU A 139 -11.67 10.40 11.92
N VAL A 140 -11.55 11.47 12.71
CA VAL A 140 -11.58 12.87 12.23
C VAL A 140 -10.16 13.45 12.08
N ARG A 141 -9.12 12.68 12.44
CA ARG A 141 -7.73 13.13 12.34
C ARG A 141 -7.41 13.54 10.87
N PRO A 142 -6.84 14.73 10.66
CA PRO A 142 -6.46 15.21 9.33
C PRO A 142 -5.28 14.43 8.74
#